data_AF-A0A7I8N2F9-F1
#
_entry.id   AF-A0A7I8N2F9-F1
#
_cell.length_a   1.000
_cell.length_b   1.000
_cell.length_c   1.000
_cell.angle_alpha   90.00
_cell.angle_beta   90.00
_cell.angle_gamma   90.00
#
_symmetry.space_group_name_H-M   'P 1'
#
loop_
_entity.id
_entity.type
_entity.pdbx_description
1 polymer ?
#
loop_
_entity_poly.entity_id
_entity_poly.type
_entity_poly.pdbx_seq_one_letter_code
_entity_poly.pdbx_strand_id
1 'polypeptide(L)'
;MDETTDLLEGSKPPKPADYMPEAIQKAVVHRGLKHPSTIYPIALGVSAGIVGALFEAPLFLGAGLLLGLVGPAWAVYQVFFRHETLGSQYLESLHRHQKKYEQYLIGQIEAGLKTCAGKESLAQYADTGLAQLENIQTKLANVKELLGMKLKTSEITHGRFLGAAEQVSLSVLDNLNSVVGILKSAESIDPDYIASRLKDIAGKSKHSAEDETQRISL
;
A
#
# COMPACT_ATOMS: atom_id res chain seq x y z
N MET A 1 -15.68 -5.61 -21.23
CA MET A 1 -15.24 -6.01 -19.89
C MET A 1 -13.74 -5.88 -19.91
N ASP A 2 -13.25 -4.85 -19.22
CA ASP A 2 -11.94 -4.25 -19.44
C ASP A 2 -10.86 -4.99 -18.62
N GLU A 3 -9.80 -5.41 -19.31
CA GLU A 3 -8.65 -6.20 -18.82
C GLU A 3 -7.89 -5.47 -17.69
N THR A 4 -8.14 -4.17 -17.54
CA THR A 4 -7.64 -3.30 -16.46
C THR A 4 -8.29 -3.58 -15.10
N THR A 5 -9.50 -4.14 -15.07
CA THR A 5 -10.25 -4.39 -13.82
C THR A 5 -9.69 -5.60 -13.06
N ASP A 6 -9.16 -6.58 -13.78
CA ASP A 6 -8.62 -7.83 -13.23
C ASP A 6 -7.19 -7.65 -12.63
N LEU A 7 -6.46 -6.62 -13.09
CA LEU A 7 -5.16 -6.25 -12.54
C LEU A 7 -5.25 -5.55 -11.17
N LEU A 8 -6.43 -5.06 -10.78
CA LEU A 8 -6.64 -4.27 -9.57
C LEU A 8 -7.30 -5.02 -8.41
N GLU A 9 -7.88 -6.21 -8.65
CA GLU A 9 -8.58 -6.98 -7.61
C GLU A 9 -7.64 -7.56 -6.54
N GLY A 10 -6.33 -7.62 -6.82
CA GLY A 10 -5.27 -8.00 -5.87
C GLY A 10 -4.30 -6.86 -5.49
N SER A 11 -4.52 -5.62 -5.94
CA SER A 11 -3.48 -4.57 -6.00
C SER A 11 -3.60 -3.48 -4.93
N LYS A 12 -4.23 -3.75 -3.78
CA LYS A 12 -4.22 -2.75 -2.71
C LYS A 12 -2.80 -2.65 -2.15
N PRO A 13 -2.23 -1.44 -2.05
CA PRO A 13 -0.89 -1.28 -1.48
C PRO A 13 -0.89 -1.80 -0.03
N PRO A 14 0.20 -2.44 0.41
CA PRO A 14 0.31 -2.93 1.78
C PRO A 14 0.16 -1.75 2.76
N LYS A 15 -0.61 -1.98 3.83
CA LYS A 15 -0.94 -0.95 4.82
C LYS A 15 0.23 -0.73 5.79
N PRO A 16 0.32 0.44 6.46
CA PRO A 16 1.37 0.68 7.46
C PRO A 16 1.38 -0.37 8.58
N ALA A 17 0.19 -0.88 8.91
CA ALA A 17 -0.01 -1.99 9.86
C ALA A 17 0.72 -3.28 9.44
N ASP A 18 0.92 -3.52 8.14
CA ASP A 18 1.58 -4.72 7.62
C ASP A 18 3.10 -4.71 7.86
N TYR A 19 3.67 -3.54 8.17
CA TYR A 19 5.09 -3.36 8.53
C TYR A 19 5.32 -3.33 10.05
N MET A 20 4.28 -3.50 10.86
CA MET A 20 4.41 -3.53 12.32
C MET A 20 4.94 -4.88 12.82
N PRO A 21 5.71 -4.90 13.94
CA PRO A 21 6.30 -6.11 14.49
C PRO A 21 5.27 -7.21 14.77
N GLU A 22 4.04 -6.86 15.14
CA GLU A 22 2.94 -7.81 15.40
C GLU A 22 2.44 -8.49 14.13
N ALA A 23 2.32 -7.77 13.00
CA ALA A 23 1.92 -8.33 11.72
C ALA A 23 3.02 -9.22 11.13
N ILE A 24 4.29 -8.79 11.26
CA ILE A 24 5.46 -9.58 10.89
C ILE A 24 5.53 -10.85 11.76
N GLN A 25 5.33 -10.75 13.07
CA GLN A 25 5.34 -11.88 13.99
C GLN A 25 4.18 -12.85 13.70
N LYS A 26 2.98 -12.34 13.41
CA LYS A 26 1.82 -13.17 13.04
C LYS A 26 2.01 -13.88 11.70
N ALA A 27 2.58 -13.20 10.70
CA ALA A 27 2.91 -13.79 9.40
C ALA A 27 4.01 -14.86 9.52
N VAL A 28 5.04 -14.61 10.34
CA VAL A 28 6.11 -15.59 10.61
C VAL A 28 5.58 -16.80 11.38
N VAL A 29 4.70 -16.61 12.37
CA VAL A 29 4.04 -17.72 13.09
C VAL A 29 3.14 -18.52 12.15
N HIS A 30 2.31 -17.88 11.33
CA HIS A 30 1.41 -18.57 10.40
C HIS A 30 2.16 -19.33 9.30
N ARG A 31 3.34 -18.85 8.87
CA ARG A 31 4.17 -19.52 7.86
C ARG A 31 5.09 -20.58 8.48
N GLY A 32 5.59 -20.35 9.69
CA GLY A 32 6.38 -21.31 10.47
C GLY A 32 5.59 -22.54 10.92
N LEU A 33 4.28 -22.39 11.17
CA LEU A 33 3.35 -23.49 11.46
C LEU A 33 3.12 -24.45 10.29
N LYS A 34 3.43 -24.04 9.06
CA LYS A 34 3.27 -24.87 7.85
C LYS A 34 4.57 -25.55 7.42
N HIS A 35 5.67 -25.38 8.15
CA HIS A 35 6.96 -25.96 7.78
C HIS A 35 7.01 -27.44 8.23
N PRO A 36 7.49 -28.40 7.39
CA PRO A 36 7.48 -29.82 7.76
C PRO A 36 8.25 -30.13 9.06
N SER A 37 9.30 -29.35 9.32
CA SER A 37 10.16 -29.46 10.50
C SER A 37 9.48 -29.07 11.83
N THR A 38 8.35 -28.36 11.81
CA THR A 38 7.56 -28.04 13.02
C THR A 38 6.38 -29.00 13.21
N ILE A 39 5.80 -29.50 12.11
CA ILE A 39 4.64 -30.41 12.14
C ILE A 39 5.05 -31.82 12.58
N TYR A 40 6.14 -32.37 12.04
CA TYR A 40 6.53 -33.76 12.30
C TYR A 40 6.90 -34.06 13.75
N PRO A 41 7.64 -33.20 14.48
CA PRO A 41 7.96 -33.46 15.89
C PRO A 41 6.72 -33.42 16.79
N ILE A 42 5.77 -32.51 16.50
CA ILE A 42 4.51 -32.41 17.25
C ILE A 42 3.66 -33.67 17.01
N ALA A 43 3.51 -34.08 15.75
CA ALA A 43 2.78 -35.30 15.41
C ALA A 43 3.42 -36.56 16.02
N LEU A 44 4.75 -36.68 15.97
CA LEU A 44 5.50 -37.78 16.60
C LEU A 44 5.37 -37.77 18.13
N GLY A 45 5.47 -36.61 18.77
CA GLY A 45 5.34 -36.48 20.22
C GLY A 45 3.94 -36.85 20.73
N VAL A 46 2.89 -36.38 20.04
CA VAL A 46 1.49 -36.75 20.34
C VAL A 46 1.27 -38.25 20.15
N SER A 47 1.79 -38.83 19.06
CA SER A 47 1.66 -40.27 18.77
C SER A 47 2.37 -41.13 19.82
N ALA A 48 3.61 -40.78 20.19
CA ALA A 48 4.39 -41.49 21.20
C ALA A 48 3.77 -41.38 22.61
N GLY A 49 3.22 -40.21 22.96
CA GLY A 49 2.50 -40.00 24.22
C GLY A 49 1.23 -40.83 24.34
N ILE A 50 0.43 -40.93 23.27
CA ILE A 50 -0.79 -41.76 23.22
C ILE A 50 -0.43 -43.24 23.39
N VAL A 51 0.59 -43.73 22.70
CA VAL A 51 1.06 -45.12 22.83
C VAL A 51 1.59 -45.38 24.25
N GLY A 52 2.38 -44.47 24.82
CA GLY A 52 2.89 -44.61 26.19
C GLY A 52 1.78 -44.68 27.25
N ALA A 53 0.71 -43.89 27.09
CA ALA A 53 -0.43 -43.88 27.99
C ALA A 53 -1.29 -45.15 27.87
N LEU A 54 -1.50 -45.66 26.65
CA LEU A 54 -2.31 -46.87 26.40
C LEU A 54 -1.66 -48.17 26.89
N PHE A 55 -0.33 -48.24 26.87
CA PHE A 55 0.43 -49.47 27.19
C PHE A 55 1.19 -49.38 28.53
N GLU A 56 0.92 -48.35 29.34
CA GLU A 56 1.60 -48.10 30.63
C GLU A 56 3.13 -48.16 30.54
N ALA A 57 3.69 -47.78 29.39
CA ALA A 57 5.11 -47.90 29.11
C ALA A 57 5.82 -46.59 29.49
N PRO A 58 6.51 -46.51 30.65
CA PRO A 58 7.05 -45.26 31.18
C PRO A 58 8.10 -44.63 30.26
N LEU A 59 8.78 -45.45 29.45
CA LEU A 59 9.76 -44.99 28.46
C LEU A 59 9.11 -44.15 27.33
N PHE A 60 7.94 -44.56 26.83
CA PHE A 60 7.22 -43.85 25.77
C PHE A 60 6.47 -42.62 26.31
N LEU A 61 6.00 -42.66 27.56
CA LEU A 61 5.49 -41.49 28.27
C LEU A 61 6.58 -40.42 28.46
N GLY A 62 7.79 -40.83 28.88
CA GLY A 62 8.95 -39.94 29.00
C GLY A 62 9.39 -39.36 27.66
N ALA A 63 9.42 -40.18 26.60
CA ALA A 63 9.73 -39.74 25.24
C ALA A 63 8.66 -38.78 24.67
N GLY A 64 7.37 -39.03 24.94
CA GLY A 64 6.26 -38.16 24.56
C GLY A 64 6.31 -36.80 25.24
N LEU A 65 6.68 -36.74 26.52
CA LEU A 65 6.88 -35.47 27.24
C LEU A 65 8.10 -34.69 26.72
N LEU A 66 9.23 -35.37 26.49
CA LEU A 66 10.44 -34.75 25.94
C LEU A 66 10.21 -34.22 24.52
N LEU A 67 9.65 -35.03 23.62
CA LEU A 67 9.39 -34.64 22.23
C LEU A 67 8.21 -33.68 22.10
N GLY A 68 7.23 -33.74 23.00
CA GLY A 68 6.05 -32.88 23.03
C GLY A 68 6.27 -31.49 23.64
N LEU A 69 7.25 -31.32 24.52
CA LEU A 69 7.55 -30.03 25.17
C LEU A 69 8.88 -29.41 24.70
N VAL A 70 9.96 -30.19 24.60
CA VAL A 70 11.29 -29.67 24.24
C VAL A 70 11.43 -29.53 22.72
N GLY A 71 10.83 -30.45 21.95
CA GLY A 71 10.83 -30.40 20.49
C GLY A 71 10.20 -29.13 19.91
N PRO A 72 8.97 -28.74 20.33
CA PRO A 72 8.35 -27.50 19.90
C PRO A 72 9.08 -26.27 20.41
N ALA A 73 9.58 -26.28 21.65
CA ALA A 73 10.35 -25.15 22.17
C ALA A 73 11.66 -24.91 21.38
N TRP A 74 12.36 -25.97 20.98
CA TRP A 74 13.59 -25.89 20.17
C TRP A 74 13.29 -25.49 18.71
N ALA A 75 12.23 -26.04 18.12
CA ALA A 75 11.80 -25.68 16.77
C ALA A 75 11.27 -24.23 16.71
N VAL A 76 10.53 -23.80 17.73
CA VAL A 76 10.10 -22.40 17.92
C VAL A 76 11.34 -21.52 18.10
N TYR A 77 12.28 -21.90 18.96
CA TYR A 77 13.53 -21.15 19.14
C TYR A 77 14.29 -21.00 17.81
N GLN A 78 14.47 -22.07 17.03
CA GLN A 78 15.17 -22.02 15.75
C GLN A 78 14.41 -21.21 14.68
N VAL A 79 13.08 -21.28 14.63
CA VAL A 79 12.23 -20.48 13.72
C VAL A 79 12.22 -19.01 14.13
N PHE A 80 12.20 -18.71 15.43
CA PHE A 80 12.31 -17.36 15.96
C PHE A 80 13.72 -16.78 15.76
N PHE A 81 14.78 -17.57 15.90
CA PHE A 81 16.16 -17.12 15.66
C PHE A 81 16.48 -16.95 14.18
N ARG A 82 15.74 -17.64 13.30
CA ARG A 82 15.82 -17.49 11.83
C ARG A 82 14.90 -16.38 11.28
N HIS A 83 14.49 -15.43 12.14
CA HIS A 83 13.65 -14.28 11.81
C HIS A 83 14.22 -13.39 10.71
N GLU A 84 15.53 -13.22 10.64
CA GLU A 84 16.17 -12.27 9.71
C GLU A 84 16.03 -12.71 8.24
N THR A 85 16.08 -14.02 7.97
CA THR A 85 15.97 -14.54 6.59
C THR A 85 14.52 -14.73 6.13
N LEU A 86 13.59 -15.07 7.04
CA LEU A 86 12.17 -15.19 6.70
C LEU A 86 11.46 -13.83 6.62
N GLY A 87 11.83 -12.88 7.47
CA GLY A 87 11.29 -11.51 7.45
C GLY A 87 11.71 -10.74 6.20
N SER A 88 12.97 -10.86 5.78
CA SER A 88 13.48 -10.21 4.56
C SER A 88 12.79 -10.71 3.29
N GLN A 89 12.54 -12.02 3.16
CA GLN A 89 11.79 -12.57 2.00
C GLN A 89 10.33 -12.08 1.95
N TYR A 90 9.68 -11.92 3.10
CA TYR A 90 8.34 -11.35 3.18
C TYR A 90 8.33 -9.87 2.79
N LEU A 91 9.27 -9.09 3.30
CA LEU A 91 9.47 -7.67 2.95
C LEU A 91 9.76 -7.50 1.45
N GLU A 92 10.63 -8.32 0.86
CA GLU A 92 10.87 -8.31 -0.60
C GLU A 92 9.60 -8.58 -1.41
N SER A 93 8.74 -9.49 -0.93
CA SER A 93 7.48 -9.78 -1.62
C SER A 93 6.48 -8.62 -1.56
N LEU A 94 6.48 -7.83 -0.49
CA LEU A 94 5.71 -6.59 -0.36
C LEU A 94 6.25 -5.52 -1.31
N HIS A 95 7.57 -5.30 -1.32
CA HIS A 95 8.21 -4.32 -2.20
C HIS A 95 7.94 -4.61 -3.68
N ARG A 96 7.91 -5.88 -4.09
CA ARG A 96 7.60 -6.27 -5.49
C ARG A 96 6.18 -5.88 -5.92
N HIS A 97 5.19 -6.04 -5.04
CA HIS A 97 3.81 -5.64 -5.34
C HIS A 97 3.66 -4.12 -5.36
N GLN A 98 4.28 -3.45 -4.39
CA GLN A 98 4.24 -1.99 -4.29
C GLN A 98 4.90 -1.30 -5.48
N LYS A 99 6.03 -1.82 -5.97
CA LYS A 99 6.74 -1.26 -7.12
C LYS A 99 5.91 -1.26 -8.41
N LYS A 100 5.11 -2.31 -8.65
CA LYS A 100 4.22 -2.38 -9.82
C LYS A 100 3.13 -1.33 -9.76
N TYR A 101 2.49 -1.19 -8.60
CA TYR A 101 1.44 -0.19 -8.38
C TYR A 101 2.01 1.23 -8.49
N GLU A 102 3.18 1.49 -7.90
CA GLU A 102 3.88 2.77 -7.98
C GLU A 102 4.20 3.15 -9.42
N GLN A 103 4.75 2.23 -10.21
CA GLN A 103 5.06 2.47 -11.63
C GLN A 103 3.80 2.79 -12.45
N TYR A 104 2.71 2.08 -12.19
CA TYR A 104 1.43 2.34 -12.83
C TYR A 104 0.89 3.73 -12.49
N LEU A 105 0.93 4.13 -11.20
CA LEU A 105 0.48 5.46 -10.76
C LEU A 105 1.33 6.57 -11.37
N ILE A 106 2.66 6.43 -11.34
CA ILE A 106 3.57 7.42 -11.92
C ILE A 106 3.25 7.64 -13.40
N GLY A 107 3.11 6.55 -14.17
CA GLY A 107 2.77 6.65 -15.59
C GLY A 107 1.43 7.34 -15.85
N GLN A 108 0.40 7.03 -15.06
CA GLN A 108 -0.91 7.69 -15.18
C GLN A 108 -0.86 9.19 -14.82
N ILE A 109 -0.17 9.54 -13.73
CA ILE A 109 -0.03 10.93 -13.28
C ILE A 109 0.74 11.72 -14.34
N GLU A 110 1.87 11.21 -14.80
CA GLU A 110 2.71 11.85 -15.80
C GLU A 110 1.95 12.09 -17.11
N ALA A 111 1.24 11.09 -17.62
CA ALA A 111 0.42 11.21 -18.83
C ALA A 111 -0.71 12.24 -18.66
N GLY A 112 -1.38 12.23 -17.50
CA GLY A 112 -2.45 13.17 -17.19
C GLY A 112 -1.95 14.62 -17.10
N LEU A 113 -0.82 14.85 -16.43
CA LEU A 113 -0.20 16.17 -16.33
C LEU A 113 0.29 16.67 -17.69
N LYS A 114 0.97 15.82 -18.48
CA LYS A 114 1.42 16.20 -19.85
C LYS A 114 0.27 16.60 -20.76
N THR A 115 -0.88 15.93 -20.64
CA THR A 115 -2.09 16.30 -21.40
C THR A 115 -2.58 17.69 -21.01
N CYS A 116 -2.63 17.99 -19.70
CA CYS A 116 -3.05 19.29 -19.19
C CYS A 116 -2.04 20.40 -19.51
N ALA A 117 -0.74 20.08 -19.59
CA ALA A 117 0.32 21.03 -19.91
C ALA A 117 0.19 21.61 -21.32
N GLY A 118 -0.48 20.90 -22.24
CA GLY A 118 -0.78 21.40 -23.58
C GLY A 118 -1.79 22.55 -23.63
N LYS A 119 -2.46 22.90 -22.52
CA LYS A 119 -3.40 24.02 -22.45
C LYS A 119 -2.81 25.18 -21.68
N GLU A 120 -2.77 26.36 -22.31
CA GLU A 120 -2.14 27.57 -21.79
C GLU A 120 -2.63 27.95 -20.37
N SER A 121 -3.92 27.82 -20.09
CA SER A 121 -4.50 28.14 -18.77
C SER A 121 -4.17 27.12 -17.67
N LEU A 122 -3.72 25.91 -18.01
CA LEU A 122 -3.42 24.83 -17.06
C LEU A 122 -1.92 24.48 -17.01
N ALA A 123 -1.11 25.00 -17.95
CA ALA A 123 0.30 24.69 -18.11
C ALA A 123 1.11 24.86 -16.83
N GLN A 124 0.98 26.01 -16.15
CA GLN A 124 1.72 26.27 -14.92
C GLN A 124 1.44 25.24 -13.81
N TYR A 125 0.18 24.82 -13.66
CA TYR A 125 -0.21 23.83 -12.65
C TYR A 125 0.27 22.42 -13.04
N ALA A 126 0.19 22.08 -14.31
CA ALA A 126 0.67 20.80 -14.84
C ALA A 126 2.20 20.67 -14.68
N ASP A 127 2.97 21.71 -15.03
CA ASP A 127 4.42 21.75 -14.89
C ASP A 127 4.85 21.64 -13.42
N THR A 128 4.14 22.34 -12.53
CA THR A 128 4.36 22.21 -11.08
C THR A 128 4.12 20.77 -10.61
N GLY A 129 3.06 20.12 -11.10
CA GLY A 129 2.76 18.73 -10.81
C GLY A 129 3.88 17.78 -11.28
N LEU A 130 4.43 18.01 -12.48
CA LEU A 130 5.51 17.20 -13.05
C LEU A 130 6.79 17.35 -12.23
N ALA A 131 7.15 18.56 -11.84
CA ALA A 131 8.29 18.81 -10.97
C ALA A 131 8.13 18.14 -9.60
N GLN A 132 6.92 18.13 -9.03
CA GLN A 132 6.66 17.42 -7.76
C GLN A 132 6.75 15.90 -7.90
N LEU A 133 6.30 15.35 -9.03
CA LEU A 133 6.43 13.93 -9.34
C LEU A 133 7.90 13.50 -9.47
N GLU A 134 8.75 14.31 -10.09
CA GLU A 134 10.19 14.05 -10.17
C GLU A 134 10.87 14.17 -8.80
N ASN A 135 10.52 15.20 -8.03
CA ASN A 135 11.06 15.43 -6.71
C ASN A 135 10.78 14.27 -5.74
N ILE A 136 9.57 13.71 -5.75
CA ILE A 136 9.24 12.60 -4.84
C ILE A 136 9.99 11.32 -5.21
N GLN A 137 10.14 11.02 -6.51
CA GLN A 137 10.93 9.89 -6.99
C GLN A 137 12.39 10.01 -6.56
N THR A 138 12.97 11.20 -6.73
CA THR A 138 14.36 11.48 -6.33
C THR A 138 14.53 11.34 -4.81
N LYS A 139 13.61 11.88 -4.00
CA LYS A 139 13.67 11.76 -2.54
C LYS A 139 13.57 10.31 -2.08
N LEU A 140 12.68 9.51 -2.67
CA LEU A 140 12.56 8.10 -2.33
C LEU A 140 13.84 7.33 -2.71
N ALA A 141 14.44 7.63 -3.86
CA ALA A 141 15.71 7.04 -4.28
C ALA A 141 16.84 7.37 -3.29
N ASN A 142 16.94 8.63 -2.84
CA ASN A 142 17.94 9.04 -1.85
C ASN A 142 17.74 8.33 -0.51
N VAL A 143 16.49 8.14 -0.05
CA VAL A 143 16.21 7.38 1.17
C VAL A 143 16.61 5.91 1.02
N LYS A 144 16.32 5.29 -0.13
CA LYS A 144 16.75 3.91 -0.45
C LYS A 144 18.27 3.77 -0.38
N GLU A 145 18.99 4.72 -0.97
CA GLU A 145 20.45 4.76 -0.94
C GLU A 145 21.00 4.90 0.49
N LEU A 146 20.52 5.90 1.24
CA LEU A 146 20.97 6.14 2.62
C LEU A 146 20.69 4.95 3.55
N LEU A 147 19.54 4.29 3.38
CA LEU A 147 19.21 3.07 4.11
C LEU A 147 20.18 1.94 3.75
N GLY A 148 20.49 1.76 2.47
CA GLY A 148 21.47 0.76 2.01
C GLY A 148 22.90 1.01 2.50
N MET A 149 23.28 2.26 2.76
CA MET A 149 24.58 2.60 3.36
C MET A 149 24.66 2.28 4.86
N LYS A 150 23.53 2.29 5.57
CA LYS A 150 23.49 2.16 7.04
C LYS A 150 23.03 0.80 7.53
N LEU A 151 22.22 0.09 6.75
CA LEU A 151 21.56 -1.14 7.13
C LEU A 151 21.71 -2.18 6.02
N LYS A 152 21.77 -3.45 6.40
CA LYS A 152 21.75 -4.54 5.41
C LYS A 152 20.32 -4.77 4.95
N THR A 153 20.12 -5.07 3.66
CA THR A 153 18.79 -5.36 3.09
C THR A 153 18.11 -6.58 3.75
N SER A 154 18.89 -7.47 4.36
CA SER A 154 18.37 -8.62 5.13
C SER A 154 17.83 -8.25 6.52
N GLU A 155 18.14 -7.05 7.03
CA GLU A 155 17.67 -6.62 8.35
C GLU A 155 16.21 -6.18 8.31
N ILE A 156 15.42 -6.64 9.28
CA ILE A 156 14.00 -6.26 9.39
C ILE A 156 13.85 -4.74 9.54
N THR A 157 14.78 -4.10 10.24
CA THR A 157 14.85 -2.64 10.42
C THR A 157 14.95 -1.90 9.08
N HIS A 158 15.77 -2.41 8.13
CA HIS A 158 15.86 -1.84 6.79
C HIS A 158 14.50 -1.86 6.09
N GLY A 159 13.84 -3.02 6.04
CA GLY A 159 12.54 -3.16 5.38
C GLY A 159 11.43 -2.32 6.02
N ARG A 160 11.45 -2.11 7.34
CA ARG A 160 10.48 -1.24 8.04
C ARG A 160 10.64 0.22 7.64
N PHE A 161 11.86 0.75 7.67
CA PHE A 161 12.09 2.14 7.27
C PHE A 161 11.83 2.35 5.78
N LEU A 162 12.23 1.39 4.96
CA LEU A 162 11.95 1.43 3.53
C LEU A 162 10.44 1.42 3.26
N GLY A 163 9.69 0.51 3.87
CA GLY A 163 8.22 0.45 3.73
C GLY A 163 7.53 1.74 4.14
N ALA A 164 7.95 2.35 5.26
CA ALA A 164 7.41 3.65 5.69
C ALA A 164 7.71 4.76 4.66
N ALA A 165 8.93 4.81 4.12
CA ALA A 165 9.30 5.78 3.09
C ALA A 165 8.49 5.57 1.79
N GLU A 166 8.30 4.33 1.37
CA GLU A 166 7.50 4.01 0.19
C GLU A 166 6.02 4.34 0.38
N GLN A 167 5.47 4.20 1.59
CA GLN A 167 4.10 4.62 1.91
C GLN A 167 3.92 6.13 1.90
N VAL A 168 4.90 6.88 2.41
CA VAL A 168 4.90 8.34 2.31
C VAL A 168 4.95 8.76 0.85
N SER A 169 5.84 8.17 0.04
CA SER A 169 5.89 8.41 -1.41
C SER A 169 4.53 8.15 -2.05
N LEU A 170 3.90 7.03 -1.72
CA LEU A 170 2.62 6.64 -2.30
C LEU A 170 1.50 7.63 -1.96
N SER A 171 1.43 8.12 -0.73
CA SER A 171 0.47 9.16 -0.32
C SER A 171 0.65 10.45 -1.14
N VAL A 172 1.89 10.83 -1.45
CA VAL A 172 2.15 11.97 -2.33
C VAL A 172 1.67 11.68 -3.76
N LEU A 173 1.90 10.48 -4.28
CA LEU A 173 1.42 10.07 -5.60
C LEU A 173 -0.12 10.06 -5.68
N ASP A 174 -0.82 9.58 -4.65
CA ASP A 174 -2.29 9.60 -4.59
C ASP A 174 -2.83 11.04 -4.59
N ASN A 175 -2.16 11.95 -3.89
CA ASN A 175 -2.50 13.37 -3.90
C ASN A 175 -2.27 13.99 -5.29
N LEU A 176 -1.14 13.70 -5.94
CA LEU A 176 -0.88 14.16 -7.31
C LEU A 176 -1.90 13.60 -8.31
N ASN A 177 -2.32 12.35 -8.15
CA ASN A 177 -3.36 11.76 -8.98
C ASN A 177 -4.72 12.47 -8.78
N SER A 178 -5.02 12.89 -7.56
CA SER A 178 -6.20 13.71 -7.26
C SER A 178 -6.13 15.07 -7.95
N VAL A 179 -4.95 15.72 -7.94
CA VAL A 179 -4.71 16.98 -8.68
C VAL A 179 -4.90 16.79 -10.17
N VAL A 180 -4.42 15.70 -10.76
CA VAL A 180 -4.67 15.36 -12.17
C VAL A 180 -6.17 15.24 -12.45
N GLY A 181 -6.93 14.62 -11.56
CA GLY A 181 -8.40 14.54 -11.67
C GLY A 181 -9.06 15.92 -11.68
N ILE A 182 -8.60 16.84 -10.83
CA ILE A 182 -9.08 18.23 -10.79
C ILE A 182 -8.72 18.97 -12.08
N LEU A 183 -7.47 18.83 -12.56
CA LEU A 183 -7.02 19.48 -13.80
C LEU A 183 -7.79 18.96 -15.02
N LYS A 184 -8.02 17.66 -15.13
CA LYS A 184 -8.87 17.06 -16.17
C LYS A 184 -10.33 17.52 -16.08
N SER A 185 -10.85 17.71 -14.88
CA SER A 185 -12.20 18.27 -14.70
C SER A 185 -12.25 19.73 -15.16
N ALA A 186 -11.27 20.54 -14.75
CA ALA A 186 -11.14 21.93 -15.18
C ALA A 186 -10.94 22.06 -16.70
N GLU A 187 -10.23 21.11 -17.31
CA GLU A 187 -10.07 20.97 -18.75
C GLU A 187 -11.42 20.88 -19.49
N SER A 188 -12.40 20.20 -18.89
CA SER A 188 -13.73 19.98 -19.47
C SER A 188 -14.72 21.12 -19.26
N ILE A 189 -14.38 22.11 -18.42
CA ILE A 189 -15.25 23.27 -18.16
C ILE A 189 -15.14 24.22 -19.35
N ASP A 190 -16.23 24.33 -20.10
CA ASP A 190 -16.39 25.26 -21.21
C ASP A 190 -16.55 26.71 -20.67
N PRO A 191 -15.58 27.61 -20.89
CA PRO A 191 -15.66 29.00 -20.46
C PRO A 191 -16.83 29.75 -21.12
N ASP A 192 -17.19 29.38 -22.35
CA ASP A 192 -18.26 30.02 -23.11
C ASP A 192 -19.63 29.65 -22.54
N TYR A 193 -19.79 28.42 -22.06
CA TYR A 193 -20.98 28.00 -21.31
C TYR A 193 -21.14 28.79 -20.00
N ILE A 194 -20.05 28.96 -19.24
CA ILE A 194 -20.05 29.75 -17.99
C ILE A 194 -20.42 31.22 -18.28
N ALA A 195 -19.82 31.81 -19.32
CA ALA A 195 -20.10 33.18 -19.74
C ALA A 195 -21.55 33.37 -20.21
N SER A 196 -22.08 32.42 -21.00
CA SER A 196 -23.49 32.42 -21.43
C SER A 196 -24.44 32.33 -20.24
N ARG A 197 -24.17 31.46 -19.25
CA ARG A 197 -25.00 31.33 -18.05
C ARG A 197 -24.95 32.57 -17.16
N LEU A 198 -23.79 33.20 -16.99
CA LEU A 198 -23.67 34.48 -16.29
C LEU A 198 -24.50 35.58 -16.97
N LYS A 199 -24.47 35.62 -18.31
CA LYS A 199 -25.25 36.57 -19.10
C LYS A 199 -26.75 36.35 -18.98
N ASP A 200 -27.21 35.10 -19.00
CA ASP A 200 -28.62 34.73 -18.81
C ASP A 200 -29.13 35.09 -17.41
N ILE A 201 -28.30 34.87 -16.38
CA ILE A 201 -28.64 35.22 -14.98
C ILE A 201 -28.72 36.74 -14.82
N ALA A 202 -27.75 37.48 -15.38
CA ALA A 202 -27.77 38.95 -15.36
C ALA A 202 -28.95 39.53 -16.16
N GLY A 203 -29.32 38.92 -17.28
CA GLY A 203 -30.50 39.30 -18.06
C GLY A 203 -31.81 39.08 -17.31
N LYS A 204 -31.95 37.96 -16.60
CA LYS A 204 -33.14 37.65 -15.79
C LYS A 204 -33.28 38.54 -14.55
N SER A 205 -32.19 38.95 -13.92
CA SER A 205 -32.27 39.89 -12.78
C SER A 205 -32.77 41.26 -13.21
N LYS A 206 -32.48 41.68 -14.45
CA LYS A 206 -32.88 42.97 -15.00
C LYS A 206 -34.39 43.02 -15.29
N HIS A 207 -34.94 41.96 -15.89
CA HIS A 207 -36.39 41.87 -16.10
C HIS A 207 -37.19 41.73 -14.80
N SER A 208 -36.66 41.04 -13.79
CA SER A 208 -37.32 40.96 -12.48
C SER A 208 -37.43 42.32 -11.77
N ALA A 209 -36.43 43.19 -11.92
CA ALA A 209 -36.44 44.53 -11.33
C ALA A 209 -37.36 45.50 -12.09
N GLU A 210 -37.46 45.35 -13.42
CA GLU A 210 -38.38 46.13 -14.26
C GLU A 210 -39.86 45.73 -14.00
N ASP A 211 -40.15 44.44 -13.83
CA ASP A 211 -41.50 43.94 -13.48
C ASP A 211 -41.95 44.36 -12.08
N GLU A 212 -41.03 44.45 -11.11
CA GLU A 212 -41.34 44.89 -9.75
C GLU A 212 -41.65 46.40 -9.68
N THR A 213 -40.98 47.20 -10.53
CA THR A 213 -41.21 48.65 -10.62
C THR A 213 -42.57 48.97 -11.27
N GLN A 214 -43.04 48.17 -12.23
CA GLN A 214 -44.36 48.33 -12.84
C GLN A 214 -45.53 47.93 -11.92
N ARG A 215 -45.31 47.00 -10.99
CA ARG A 215 -46.34 46.60 -10.01
C ARG A 215 -46.55 47.60 -8.88
N ILE A 216 -45.57 48.45 -8.59
CA ILE A 216 -45.65 49.49 -7.55
C ILE A 216 -46.25 50.80 -8.10
N SER A 217 -46.38 50.91 -9.44
CA SER A 217 -46.88 52.11 -10.14
C SER A 217 -48.32 51.98 -10.68
N LEU A 218 -49.04 50.91 -10.33
CA LEU A 218 -50.48 50.70 -10.54
C LEU A 218 -51.22 50.70 -9.19
#